data_AF-A0A0E4G8W7-F1
#
_entry.id   AF-A0A0E4G8W7-F1
#
_cell.length_a   1.000
_cell.length_b   1.000
_cell.length_c   1.000
_cell.angle_alpha   90.00
_cell.angle_beta   90.00
_cell.angle_gamma   90.00
#
_symmetry.space_group_name_H-M   'P 1'
#
loop_
_entity.id
_entity.type
_entity.pdbx_description
1 polymer ?
#
loop_
_entity_poly.entity_id
_entity_poly.type
_entity_poly.pdbx_seq_one_letter_code
_entity_poly.pdbx_strand_id
1 'polypeptide(L)'
;MDEFETELNDEKRKKQAQSWVDRTVGQIADAEQRMKVLLERLIDKNVLLNFCWTDTTSGKRRLDQYKNFVRLFEYASRTMLFNTVVFNHGFVASFFAKTLDYVAQQVG
;
A
#
# COMPACT_ATOMS: atom_id res chain seq x y z
N MET A 1 2.53 -8.08 -9.94
CA MET A 1 3.17 -7.08 -9.06
C MET A 1 4.24 -6.30 -9.82
N ASP A 2 5.23 -6.97 -10.42
CA ASP A 2 6.33 -6.31 -11.17
C ASP A 2 5.84 -5.44 -12.33
N GLU A 3 4.91 -5.96 -13.14
CA GLU A 3 4.29 -5.19 -14.23
C GLU A 3 3.56 -3.96 -13.68
N PHE A 4 2.78 -4.12 -12.60
CA PHE A 4 2.06 -3.00 -12.00
C PHE A 4 2.99 -1.92 -11.46
N GLU A 5 4.07 -2.31 -10.78
CA GLU A 5 5.12 -1.39 -10.32
C GLU A 5 5.78 -0.63 -11.48
N THR A 6 5.99 -1.33 -12.60
CA THR A 6 6.55 -0.75 -13.84
C THR A 6 5.57 0.23 -14.49
N GLU A 7 4.28 -0.13 -14.56
CA GLU A 7 3.24 0.77 -15.08
C GLU A 7 3.10 2.04 -14.23
N LEU A 8 3.19 1.93 -12.91
CA LEU A 8 3.14 3.08 -12.00
C LEU A 8 4.36 4.02 -12.10
N ASN A 9 5.41 3.60 -12.82
CA ASN A 9 6.55 4.46 -13.14
C ASN A 9 6.22 5.49 -14.23
N ASP A 10 5.19 5.24 -15.05
CA ASP A 10 4.68 6.21 -16.01
C ASP A 10 3.84 7.28 -15.29
N GLU A 11 4.16 8.55 -15.51
CA GLU A 11 3.52 9.67 -14.81
C GLU A 11 2.02 9.80 -15.13
N LYS A 12 1.58 9.43 -16.35
CA LYS A 12 0.15 9.44 -16.70
C LYS A 12 -0.58 8.34 -15.94
N ARG A 13 -0.03 7.13 -15.91
CA ARG A 13 -0.57 5.99 -15.15
C ARG A 13 -0.62 6.28 -13.66
N LYS A 14 0.44 6.88 -13.10
CA LYS A 14 0.50 7.28 -11.70
C LYS A 14 -0.60 8.28 -11.32
N LYS A 15 -0.83 9.31 -12.14
CA LYS A 15 -1.93 10.27 -11.93
C LYS A 15 -3.30 9.61 -12.03
N GLN A 16 -3.47 8.67 -12.96
CA GLN A 16 -4.70 7.89 -13.08
C GLN A 16 -4.94 7.04 -11.82
N ALA A 17 -3.89 6.37 -11.31
CA ALA A 17 -3.96 5.60 -10.08
C ALA A 17 -4.31 6.48 -8.87
N GLN A 18 -3.68 7.65 -8.72
CA GLN A 18 -4.02 8.60 -7.65
C GLN A 18 -5.47 9.10 -7.74
N SER A 19 -5.96 9.43 -8.93
CA SER A 19 -7.36 9.83 -9.12
C SER A 19 -8.32 8.70 -8.77
N TRP A 20 -7.97 7.45 -9.08
CA TRP A 20 -8.73 6.29 -8.69
C TRP A 20 -8.71 6.05 -7.17
N VAL A 21 -7.55 6.25 -6.51
CA VAL A 21 -7.44 6.22 -5.04
C VAL A 21 -8.39 7.24 -4.41
N ASP A 22 -8.40 8.48 -4.89
CA ASP A 22 -9.28 9.53 -4.37
C ASP A 22 -10.76 9.18 -4.49
N ARG A 23 -11.16 8.57 -5.61
CA ARG A 23 -12.54 8.10 -5.82
C ARG A 23 -12.90 6.92 -4.94
N THR A 24 -11.94 6.06 -4.62
CA THR A 24 -12.17 4.81 -3.89
C THR A 24 -12.21 5.01 -2.39
N VAL A 25 -11.28 5.81 -1.85
CA VAL A 25 -11.09 5.94 -0.40
C VAL A 25 -11.10 7.39 0.11
N GLY A 26 -11.21 8.39 -0.78
CA GLY A 26 -11.10 9.80 -0.41
C GLY A 26 -12.18 10.30 0.56
N GLN A 27 -13.33 9.63 0.64
CA GLN A 27 -14.41 9.96 1.58
C GLN A 27 -14.25 9.31 2.97
N ILE A 28 -13.33 8.34 3.12
CA ILE A 28 -13.08 7.68 4.40
C ILE A 28 -12.25 8.64 5.25
N ALA A 29 -12.63 8.92 6.50
CA ALA A 29 -11.87 9.84 7.34
C ALA A 29 -10.57 9.21 7.88
N ASP A 30 -10.64 7.95 8.30
CA ASP A 30 -9.55 7.23 8.93
C ASP A 30 -8.51 6.73 7.92
N ALA A 31 -7.23 7.04 8.17
CA ALA A 31 -6.14 6.75 7.24
C ALA A 31 -5.80 5.25 7.17
N GLU A 32 -5.93 4.52 8.28
CA GLU A 32 -5.70 3.06 8.29
C GLU A 32 -6.77 2.35 7.46
N GLN A 33 -8.03 2.73 7.64
CA GLN A 33 -9.16 2.20 6.90
C GLN A 33 -9.06 2.51 5.40
N ARG A 34 -8.55 3.69 5.01
CA ARG A 34 -8.23 4.00 3.61
C ARG A 34 -7.24 3.00 3.03
N MET A 35 -6.12 2.75 3.73
CA MET A 35 -5.11 1.79 3.28
C MET A 35 -5.66 0.38 3.20
N LYS A 36 -6.45 -0.05 4.19
CA LYS A 36 -7.09 -1.37 4.19
C LYS A 36 -8.00 -1.57 2.97
N VAL A 37 -8.93 -0.64 2.74
CA VAL A 37 -9.85 -0.71 1.59
C VAL A 37 -9.10 -0.65 0.27
N LEU A 38 -8.06 0.20 0.18
CA LEU A 38 -7.22 0.27 -1.01
C LEU A 38 -6.51 -1.06 -1.29
N LEU A 39 -5.95 -1.70 -0.26
CA LEU A 39 -5.27 -2.98 -0.39
C LEU A 39 -6.23 -4.06 -0.90
N GLU A 40 -7.39 -4.20 -0.27
CA GLU A 40 -8.43 -5.17 -0.65
C GLU A 40 -8.90 -5.00 -2.10
N ARG A 41 -8.80 -3.78 -2.67
CA ARG A 41 -9.14 -3.50 -4.06
C ARG A 41 -8.01 -3.76 -5.05
N LEU A 42 -6.75 -3.64 -4.62
CA LEU A 42 -5.58 -3.76 -5.50
C LEU A 42 -5.02 -5.18 -5.59
N ILE A 43 -5.09 -5.95 -4.50
CA ILE A 43 -4.37 -7.22 -4.41
C ILE A 43 -5.22 -8.28 -3.71
N ASP A 44 -5.25 -9.47 -4.32
CA ASP A 44 -5.85 -10.64 -3.69
C ASP A 44 -5.02 -11.03 -2.47
N LYS A 45 -5.70 -11.40 -1.38
CA LYS A 45 -5.07 -11.80 -0.13
C LYS A 45 -4.10 -12.97 -0.31
N ASN A 46 -4.36 -13.90 -1.21
CA ASN A 46 -3.47 -15.02 -1.50
C ASN A 46 -2.18 -14.56 -2.17
N VAL A 47 -2.23 -13.47 -2.94
CA VAL A 47 -1.02 -12.87 -3.53
C VAL A 47 -0.12 -12.30 -2.43
N LEU A 48 -0.71 -11.71 -1.37
CA LEU A 48 0.04 -11.19 -0.21
C LEU A 48 0.87 -12.25 0.53
N LEU A 49 0.46 -13.53 0.49
CA LEU A 49 1.22 -14.62 1.13
C LEU A 49 2.63 -14.80 0.57
N ASN A 50 2.85 -14.37 -0.67
CA ASN A 50 4.16 -14.41 -1.34
C ASN A 50 5.09 -13.28 -0.90
N PHE A 51 4.61 -12.37 -0.05
CA PHE A 51 5.33 -11.19 0.38
C PHE A 51 5.62 -11.18 1.87
N CYS A 52 6.73 -10.54 2.21
CA CYS A 52 7.09 -10.06 3.53
C CYS A 52 7.33 -8.55 3.43
N TRP A 53 7.35 -7.84 4.56
CA TRP A 53 7.64 -6.40 4.50
C TRP A 53 9.13 -6.17 4.19
N THR A 54 10.01 -6.56 5.10
CA THR A 54 11.47 -6.39 4.98
C THR A 54 12.28 -7.65 5.30
N ASP A 55 11.65 -8.71 5.80
CA ASP A 55 12.32 -9.95 6.19
C ASP A 55 12.91 -10.69 4.98
N THR A 56 14.19 -11.06 5.04
CA THR A 56 14.87 -11.79 3.96
C THR A 56 15.00 -13.30 4.23
N THR A 57 14.59 -13.77 5.41
CA THR A 57 14.83 -15.16 5.86
C THR A 57 13.78 -16.15 5.37
N SER A 58 12.55 -15.68 5.12
CA SER A 58 11.41 -16.52 4.72
C SER A 58 11.38 -16.93 3.24
N GLY A 59 12.32 -16.46 2.40
CA GLY A 59 12.30 -16.67 0.95
C GLY A 59 11.17 -15.92 0.21
N LYS A 60 10.33 -15.17 0.94
CA LYS A 60 9.26 -14.32 0.39
C LYS A 60 9.85 -13.06 -0.25
N ARG A 61 9.10 -12.49 -1.19
CA ARG A 61 9.49 -11.24 -1.84
C ARG A 61 9.24 -10.07 -0.90
N ARG A 62 10.17 -9.12 -0.86
CA ARG A 62 10.04 -7.91 -0.06
C ARG A 62 9.09 -6.91 -0.72
N LEU A 63 7.99 -6.57 -0.05
CA LEU A 63 7.00 -5.61 -0.56
C LEU A 63 7.52 -4.17 -0.51
N ASP A 64 8.43 -3.86 0.42
CA ASP A 64 9.03 -2.53 0.54
C ASP A 64 9.89 -2.12 -0.68
N GLN A 65 10.28 -3.10 -1.52
CA GLN A 65 11.03 -2.85 -2.75
C GLN A 65 10.15 -2.30 -3.89
N TYR A 66 8.83 -2.42 -3.82
CA TYR A 66 7.87 -1.89 -4.80
C TYR A 66 7.48 -0.47 -4.43
N LYS A 67 8.41 0.47 -4.69
CA LYS A 67 8.32 1.85 -4.20
C LYS A 67 7.10 2.58 -4.73
N ASN A 68 6.72 2.38 -5.99
CA ASN A 68 5.57 3.07 -6.58
C ASN A 68 4.26 2.52 -6.02
N PHE A 69 4.18 1.22 -5.81
CA PHE A 69 3.08 0.62 -5.08
C PHE A 69 2.96 1.19 -3.67
N VAL A 70 4.03 1.17 -2.87
CA VAL A 70 4.05 1.72 -1.50
C VAL A 70 3.63 3.20 -1.48
N ARG A 71 4.08 3.99 -2.45
CA ARG A 71 3.69 5.41 -2.60
C ARG A 71 2.20 5.64 -2.84
N LEU A 72 1.47 4.68 -3.41
CA LEU A 72 0.00 4.78 -3.50
C LEU A 72 -0.63 4.74 -2.10
N PHE A 73 -0.07 3.97 -1.18
CA PHE A 73 -0.56 3.87 0.19
C PHE A 73 -0.17 5.10 1.01
N GLU A 74 1.04 5.63 0.80
CA GLU A 74 1.43 6.95 1.36
C GLU A 74 0.47 8.04 0.91
N TYR A 75 0.09 8.02 -0.37
CA TYR A 75 -0.88 8.95 -0.93
C TYR A 75 -2.28 8.75 -0.34
N ALA A 76 -2.73 7.51 -0.15
CA ALA A 76 -4.01 7.21 0.45
C ALA A 76 -4.08 7.59 1.93
N SER A 77 -2.99 7.42 2.67
CA SER A 77 -2.88 7.72 4.09
C SER A 77 -2.60 9.20 4.39
N ARG A 78 -2.54 10.06 3.37
CA ARG A 78 -2.21 11.47 3.56
C ARG A 78 -3.22 12.16 4.47
N THR A 79 -2.72 13.01 5.36
CA THR A 79 -3.54 13.82 6.25
C THR A 79 -3.29 15.30 6.00
N MET A 80 -4.29 16.13 6.31
CA MET A 80 -4.17 17.59 6.25
C MET A 80 -3.88 18.11 7.66
N LEU A 81 -2.69 18.67 7.86
CA LEU A 81 -2.29 19.32 9.10
C LEU A 81 -2.05 20.79 8.82
N PHE A 82 -2.86 21.69 9.39
CA PHE A 82 -2.77 23.14 9.17
C PHE A 82 -2.60 23.53 7.68
N ASN A 83 -3.46 22.98 6.83
CA ASN A 83 -3.44 23.17 5.36
C ASN A 83 -2.21 22.58 4.62
N THR A 84 -1.41 21.76 5.30
CA THR A 84 -0.27 21.04 4.71
C THR A 84 -0.62 19.57 4.56
N VAL A 85 -0.34 19.00 3.37
CA VAL A 85 -0.46 17.56 3.14
C VAL A 85 0.74 16.86 3.79
N VAL A 86 0.47 15.96 4.73
CA VAL A 86 1.50 15.16 5.42
C VAL A 86 1.43 13.72 4.92
N PHE A 87 2.57 13.18 4.51
CA PHE A 87 2.75 11.78 4.14
C PHE A 87 3.50 11.08 5.27
N ASN A 88 2.91 10.03 5.86
CA ASN A 88 3.52 9.32 6.98
C ASN A 88 4.08 7.96 6.53
N HIS A 89 5.34 7.97 6.10
CA HIS A 89 6.06 6.76 5.65
C HIS A 89 6.12 5.67 6.73
N GLY A 90 6.34 6.05 8.00
CA GLY A 90 6.41 5.11 9.11
C GLY A 90 5.07 4.43 9.40
N PHE A 91 3.97 5.14 9.22
CA PHE A 91 2.62 4.61 9.36
C PHE A 91 2.31 3.57 8.27
N VAL A 92 2.66 3.85 7.02
CA VAL A 92 2.51 2.89 5.91
C VAL A 92 3.37 1.64 6.11
N ALA A 93 4.62 1.81 6.54
CA ALA A 93 5.50 0.69 6.85
C ALA A 93 4.93 -0.21 7.96
N SER A 94 4.42 0.41 9.03
CA SER A 94 3.78 -0.30 10.14
C SER A 94 2.53 -1.05 9.71
N PHE A 95 1.71 -0.44 8.84
CA PHE A 95 0.53 -1.07 8.26
C PHE A 95 0.89 -2.33 7.47
N PHE A 96 1.87 -2.25 6.56
CA PHE A 96 2.24 -3.41 5.74
C PHE A 96 2.90 -4.52 6.57
N ALA A 97 3.78 -4.19 7.51
CA ALA A 97 4.38 -5.17 8.40
C ALA A 97 3.30 -5.98 9.14
N LYS A 98 2.38 -5.29 9.83
CA LYS A 98 1.27 -5.92 10.56
C LYS A 98 0.36 -6.73 9.64
N THR A 99 0.03 -6.21 8.46
CA THR A 99 -0.88 -6.87 7.52
C THR A 99 -0.29 -8.17 6.98
N LEU A 100 0.98 -8.15 6.59
CA LEU A 100 1.64 -9.34 6.04
C LEU A 100 1.88 -10.41 7.11
N ASP A 101 2.23 -10.02 8.33
CA ASP A 101 2.35 -10.94 9.47
C ASP A 101 1.01 -11.62 9.79
N TYR A 102 -0.08 -10.84 9.85
CA TYR A 102 -1.42 -11.35 10.08
C TYR A 102 -1.86 -12.33 8.99
N VAL A 103 -1.64 -11.98 7.71
CA VAL A 103 -2.00 -12.85 6.58
C VAL A 103 -1.20 -14.16 6.63
N ALA A 104 0.08 -14.12 7.01
CA ALA A 104 0.90 -15.31 7.15
C ALA A 104 0.42 -16.27 8.27
N GLN A 105 -0.09 -15.72 9.39
CA GLN A 105 -0.61 -16.52 10.51
C GLN A 105 -1.94 -17.23 10.20
N GLN A 106 -2.68 -16.81 9.18
CA GLN A 106 -3.98 -17.41 8.85
C GLN A 106 -3.90 -18.62 7.92
N VAL A 107 -2.70 -18.99 7.47
CA VAL A 107 -2.46 -20.09 6.51
C VAL A 107 -1.56 -21.19 7.12
N GLY A 108 -1.13 -21.03 8.37
CA GLY A 108 -0.46 -22.07 9.16
C GLY A 108 -1.43 -22.75 10.11
#